data_AF-A0A1Q9F3S7-F1
#
_entry.id   AF-A0A1Q9F3S7-F1
#
_cell.length_a   1.000
_cell.length_b   1.000
_cell.length_c   1.000
_cell.angle_alpha   90.00
_cell.angle_beta   90.00
_cell.angle_gamma   90.00
#
_symmetry.space_group_name_H-M   'P 1'
#
loop_
_entity.id
_entity.type
_entity.pdbx_description
1 polymer ?
#
loop_
_entity_poly.entity_id
_entity_poly.type
_entity_poly.pdbx_seq_one_letter_code
_entity_poly.pdbx_strand_id
1 'polypeptide(L)'
;MAPRQLSLQEPMFISTPSTELLVKPLHTKPDPMTLNCCFETLQATTGTKSEELVKLLPAKGSKKAYKNISNMARSHQQLTCPLTNFPIQLLPYPPFKLRTDPSKQNPHTLVDGKFLALQLIVNGRAGPGIRELLNWDLTALDEYIHRCKLGPFRPGVARGLAEEMATAPNQAEHARAAKELQKLRSKARSELGKLRRIQENRLDQLRTPEEPGALPQKEDKGKDSAIAAGSAFPQDVDIPASQFFGPLQVKGVELKRIYL
;
A
#
# COMPACT_ATOMS: atom_id res chain seq x y z
N MET A 1 30.03 42.54 -40.46
CA MET A 1 29.84 41.51 -39.41
C MET A 1 29.16 40.32 -40.05
N ALA A 2 29.89 39.22 -40.25
CA ALA A 2 29.39 38.01 -40.90
C ALA A 2 29.04 36.93 -39.85
N PRO A 3 27.96 36.14 -40.05
CA PRO A 3 27.56 35.12 -39.11
C PRO A 3 28.49 33.89 -39.19
N ARG A 4 28.99 33.45 -38.04
CA ARG A 4 29.74 32.20 -37.88
C ARG A 4 28.79 31.01 -38.09
N GLN A 5 29.07 30.20 -39.10
CA GLN A 5 28.46 28.89 -39.26
C GLN A 5 29.06 27.91 -38.26
N LEU A 6 28.21 27.28 -37.43
CA LEU A 6 28.57 26.15 -36.58
C LEU A 6 28.21 24.87 -37.35
N SER A 7 29.24 24.13 -37.78
CA SER A 7 29.09 22.82 -38.39
C SER A 7 28.66 21.80 -37.34
N LEU A 8 27.45 21.26 -37.50
CA LEU A 8 26.98 20.07 -36.79
C LEU A 8 27.76 18.86 -37.32
N GLN A 9 28.64 18.33 -36.47
CA GLN A 9 29.38 17.10 -36.73
C GLN A 9 28.52 15.94 -36.21
N GLU A 10 27.97 15.13 -37.12
CA GLU A 10 27.17 13.96 -36.77
C GLU A 10 28.05 12.88 -36.10
N PRO A 11 27.59 12.24 -35.01
CA PRO A 11 28.32 11.15 -34.40
C PRO A 11 28.22 9.89 -35.27
N MET A 12 29.37 9.38 -35.70
CA MET A 12 29.49 8.11 -36.40
C MET A 12 28.98 6.96 -35.51
N PHE A 13 27.95 6.26 -35.99
CA PHE A 13 27.51 4.98 -35.46
C PHE A 13 28.60 3.94 -35.72
N ILE A 14 29.30 3.52 -34.66
CA ILE A 14 30.21 2.39 -34.72
C ILE A 14 29.36 1.12 -34.61
N SER A 15 29.18 0.45 -35.74
CA SER A 15 28.55 -0.87 -35.83
C SER A 15 29.45 -1.89 -35.09
N THR A 16 28.99 -2.39 -33.94
CA THR A 16 29.68 -3.48 -33.24
C THR A 16 29.31 -4.82 -33.89
N PRO A 17 30.27 -5.73 -34.08
CA PRO A 17 30.00 -7.04 -34.65
C PRO A 17 29.15 -7.88 -33.71
N SER A 18 28.07 -8.40 -34.26
CA SER A 18 27.16 -9.36 -33.63
C SER A 18 27.94 -10.61 -33.24
N THR A 19 28.19 -10.79 -31.94
CA THR A 19 28.83 -11.98 -31.42
C THR A 19 27.74 -13.03 -31.25
N GLU A 20 27.59 -13.91 -32.24
CA GLU A 20 26.79 -15.14 -32.10
C GLU A 20 27.44 -16.04 -31.06
N LEU A 21 27.02 -15.90 -29.80
CA LEU A 21 27.26 -16.90 -28.78
C LEU A 21 26.29 -18.07 -29.04
N LEU A 22 26.84 -19.12 -29.63
CA LEU A 22 26.27 -20.45 -29.74
C LEU A 22 25.96 -21.00 -28.33
N VAL A 23 24.77 -20.70 -27.82
CA VAL A 23 24.24 -21.29 -26.59
C VAL A 23 23.88 -22.74 -26.88
N LYS A 24 24.72 -23.68 -26.44
CA LYS A 24 24.38 -25.10 -26.41
C LYS A 24 23.18 -25.31 -25.48
N PRO A 25 22.11 -25.99 -25.92
CA PRO A 25 20.99 -26.32 -25.03
C PRO A 25 21.43 -27.41 -24.06
N LEU A 26 21.73 -27.04 -22.81
CA LEU A 26 21.85 -27.97 -21.71
C LEU A 26 20.44 -28.46 -21.35
N HIS A 27 20.08 -29.59 -21.95
CA HIS A 27 18.91 -30.39 -21.63
C HIS A 27 19.16 -31.09 -20.28
N THR A 28 19.11 -30.35 -19.18
CA THR A 28 18.98 -30.96 -17.85
C THR A 28 17.49 -31.06 -17.54
N LYS A 29 16.97 -32.29 -17.65
CA LYS A 29 15.68 -32.67 -17.06
C LYS A 29 15.69 -32.25 -15.59
N PRO A 30 14.70 -31.47 -15.11
CA PRO A 30 14.54 -31.31 -13.68
C PRO A 30 14.10 -32.66 -13.10
N ASP A 31 14.94 -33.23 -12.23
CA ASP A 31 14.53 -34.31 -11.35
C ASP A 31 13.32 -33.84 -10.54
N PRO A 32 12.23 -34.63 -10.45
CA PRO A 32 11.12 -34.35 -9.59
C PRO A 32 11.53 -34.63 -8.13
N MET A 33 12.36 -33.76 -7.57
CA MET A 33 12.58 -33.70 -6.12
C MET A 33 11.31 -33.15 -5.49
N THR A 34 10.53 -34.10 -5.03
CA THR A 34 9.41 -34.04 -4.09
C THR A 34 9.55 -32.87 -3.10
N LEU A 35 8.95 -31.72 -3.43
CA LEU A 35 8.58 -30.73 -2.44
C LEU A 35 7.36 -31.26 -1.68
N ASN A 36 7.64 -32.17 -0.74
CA ASN A 36 6.79 -32.42 0.40
C ASN A 36 6.76 -31.12 1.24
N CYS A 37 5.92 -30.17 0.83
CA CYS A 37 5.34 -29.25 1.78
C CYS A 37 4.49 -30.09 2.73
N CYS A 38 5.05 -30.39 3.91
CA CYS A 38 4.30 -30.86 5.06
C CYS A 38 3.25 -29.81 5.42
N PHE A 39 2.11 -29.86 4.73
CA PHE A 39 0.86 -29.37 5.24
C PHE A 39 0.40 -30.44 6.22
N GLU A 40 0.75 -30.27 7.49
CA GLU A 40 0.19 -31.08 8.56
C GLU A 40 -1.34 -30.94 8.50
N THR A 41 -1.93 -31.97 7.92
CA THR A 41 -3.35 -32.25 7.94
C THR A 41 -3.66 -32.57 9.39
N LEU A 42 -4.16 -31.57 10.12
CA LEU A 42 -4.84 -31.79 11.40
C LEU A 42 -6.03 -32.71 11.12
N GLN A 43 -5.79 -34.01 11.28
CA GLN A 43 -6.85 -35.01 11.32
C GLN A 43 -7.71 -34.70 12.54
N ALA A 44 -8.99 -34.48 12.27
CA ALA A 44 -10.04 -34.41 13.26
C ALA A 44 -10.12 -35.77 13.98
N THR A 45 -9.53 -35.86 15.17
CA THR A 45 -9.83 -36.93 16.11
C THR A 45 -11.14 -36.59 16.81
N THR A 46 -12.25 -37.12 16.30
CA THR A 46 -13.50 -37.22 17.06
C THR A 46 -13.30 -38.26 18.16
N GLY A 47 -12.91 -37.77 19.33
CA GLY A 47 -12.78 -38.56 20.56
C GLY A 47 -13.67 -37.97 21.64
N THR A 48 -14.90 -38.48 21.71
CA THR A 48 -15.82 -38.35 22.82
C THR A 48 -15.17 -38.82 24.12
N LYS A 49 -14.98 -37.92 25.09
CA LYS A 49 -15.10 -38.25 26.52
C LYS A 49 -15.62 -37.04 27.27
N SER A 50 -16.87 -37.22 27.66
CA SER A 50 -17.67 -36.45 28.58
C SER A 50 -17.06 -36.43 29.98
N GLU A 51 -17.44 -35.37 30.68
CA GLU A 51 -17.56 -35.25 32.13
C GLU A 51 -16.32 -34.91 32.97
N GLU A 52 -16.58 -33.94 33.85
CA GLU A 52 -15.95 -33.74 35.15
C GLU A 52 -14.70 -32.85 35.22
N LEU A 53 -14.92 -31.53 35.17
CA LEU A 53 -14.39 -30.64 36.22
C LEU A 53 -15.16 -29.31 36.30
N VAL A 54 -16.34 -29.36 36.90
CA VAL A 54 -16.94 -28.21 37.57
C VAL A 54 -16.16 -27.99 38.86
N LYS A 55 -15.42 -26.87 39.00
CA LYS A 55 -15.33 -26.08 40.24
C LYS A 55 -14.31 -24.93 40.11
N LEU A 56 -14.74 -23.80 40.69
CA LEU A 56 -13.96 -22.62 41.10
C LEU A 56 -13.73 -21.52 40.06
N LEU A 57 -14.85 -20.90 39.65
CA LEU A 57 -14.84 -19.48 39.32
C LEU A 57 -14.87 -18.68 40.64
N PRO A 58 -13.85 -17.83 40.92
CA PRO A 58 -13.93 -16.89 42.03
C PRO A 58 -14.98 -15.81 41.74
N ALA A 59 -15.68 -15.47 42.82
CA ALA A 59 -16.84 -14.62 42.84
C ALA A 59 -16.56 -13.16 42.42
N LYS A 60 -17.65 -12.56 41.95
CA LYS A 60 -17.85 -11.15 41.64
C LYS A 60 -17.29 -10.24 42.75
N GLY A 61 -16.35 -9.35 42.40
CA GLY A 61 -16.03 -8.21 43.26
C GLY A 61 -14.61 -7.69 43.16
N SER A 62 -14.30 -6.88 42.15
CA SER A 62 -13.29 -5.80 42.28
C SER A 62 -13.42 -4.79 41.15
N LYS A 63 -14.30 -3.80 41.34
CA LYS A 63 -14.40 -2.58 40.51
C LYS A 63 -13.29 -1.57 40.86
N LYS A 64 -12.03 -1.99 40.93
CA LYS A 64 -10.88 -1.10 41.23
C LYS A 64 -9.61 -1.55 40.51
N ALA A 65 -9.59 -1.52 39.17
CA ALA A 65 -8.35 -1.80 38.41
C ALA A 65 -8.25 -1.08 37.05
N TYR A 66 -8.95 0.04 36.85
CA TYR A 66 -8.78 0.89 35.66
C TYR A 66 -8.63 2.36 36.08
N LYS A 67 -7.55 2.68 36.81
CA LYS A 67 -7.19 4.08 37.11
C LYS A 67 -5.71 4.40 36.97
N ASN A 68 -4.91 3.50 36.37
CA ASN A 68 -3.45 3.64 36.31
C ASN A 68 -2.88 3.77 34.88
N ILE A 69 -3.71 4.13 33.89
CA ILE A 69 -3.23 4.42 32.52
C ILE A 69 -2.84 5.92 32.36
N SER A 70 -3.23 6.78 33.31
CA SER A 70 -3.08 8.23 33.23
C SER A 70 -1.66 8.76 33.50
N ASN A 71 -0.74 7.95 34.04
CA ASN A 71 0.56 8.45 34.53
C ASN A 71 1.78 8.16 33.64
N MET A 72 1.63 7.47 32.49
CA MET A 72 2.71 7.43 31.48
C MET A 72 2.82 8.72 30.67
N ALA A 73 1.84 9.64 30.78
CA ALA A 73 1.66 10.86 29.98
C ALA A 73 2.85 11.85 29.91
N ARG A 74 3.93 11.67 30.67
CA ARG A 74 4.98 12.71 30.84
C ARG A 74 6.27 12.48 30.04
N SER A 75 6.40 11.37 29.31
CA SER A 75 7.49 11.17 28.34
C SER A 75 7.05 10.44 27.06
N HIS A 76 5.77 10.57 26.67
CA HIS A 76 5.30 10.02 25.40
C HIS A 76 5.90 10.83 24.25
N GLN A 77 7.06 10.39 23.76
CA GLN A 77 7.35 10.58 22.35
C GLN A 77 6.11 10.11 21.61
N GLN A 78 5.41 11.04 20.95
CA GLN A 78 4.22 10.71 20.19
C GLN A 78 4.62 9.62 19.20
N LEU A 79 4.05 8.43 19.37
CA LEU A 79 4.32 7.33 18.46
C LEU A 79 3.78 7.74 17.10
N THR A 80 4.67 8.11 16.18
CA THR A 80 4.34 8.47 14.81
C THR A 80 4.54 7.28 13.91
N CYS A 81 3.70 7.19 12.88
CA CYS A 81 3.89 6.22 11.81
C CYS A 81 5.16 6.58 11.03
N PRO A 82 6.15 5.67 10.88
CA PRO A 82 7.39 5.97 10.16
C PRO A 82 7.20 6.26 8.66
N LEU A 83 6.06 5.88 8.08
CA LEU A 83 5.76 6.11 6.66
C LEU A 83 5.17 7.49 6.37
N THR A 84 4.37 8.02 7.29
CA THR A 84 3.57 9.24 7.08
C THR A 84 3.91 10.34 8.07
N ASN A 85 4.71 10.05 9.09
CA ASN A 85 4.91 10.89 10.26
C ASN A 85 3.59 11.27 10.98
N PHE A 86 2.51 10.55 10.71
CA PHE A 86 1.21 10.80 11.31
C PHE A 86 1.11 10.13 12.69
N PRO A 87 0.60 10.81 13.73
CA PRO A 87 0.46 10.22 15.06
C PRO A 87 -0.45 8.99 15.04
N ILE A 88 0.07 7.85 15.52
CA ILE A 88 -0.64 6.55 15.51
C ILE A 88 -1.97 6.62 16.27
N GLN A 89 -2.02 7.41 17.35
CA GLN A 89 -3.21 7.61 18.17
C GLN A 89 -4.37 8.30 17.44
N LEU A 90 -4.12 8.94 16.30
CA LEU A 90 -5.14 9.65 15.51
C LEU A 90 -5.65 8.82 14.33
N LEU A 91 -5.19 7.57 14.17
CA LEU A 91 -5.70 6.70 13.11
C LEU A 91 -7.15 6.29 13.40
N PRO A 92 -8.04 6.25 12.39
CA PRO A 92 -9.44 5.85 12.59
C PRO A 92 -9.62 4.32 12.65
N TYR A 93 -8.52 3.56 12.58
CA TYR A 93 -8.47 2.11 12.63
C TYR A 93 -7.26 1.67 13.46
N PRO A 94 -7.24 0.42 13.99
CA PRO A 94 -6.12 -0.08 14.77
C PRO A 94 -4.80 -0.03 13.96
N PRO A 95 -3.65 0.35 14.53
CA PRO A 95 -2.39 0.31 13.79
C PRO A 95 -1.98 -1.11 13.41
N PHE A 96 -1.27 -1.25 12.30
CA PHE A 96 -0.67 -2.52 11.88
C PHE A 96 0.67 -2.73 12.59
N LYS A 97 0.90 -3.95 13.09
CA LYS A 97 2.15 -4.35 13.76
C LYS A 97 3.08 -4.99 12.73
N LEU A 98 4.06 -4.24 12.25
CA LEU A 98 5.05 -4.74 11.29
C LEU A 98 6.30 -5.25 12.04
N ARG A 99 6.75 -6.47 11.75
CA ARG A 99 7.99 -7.00 12.34
C ARG A 99 9.20 -6.21 11.83
N THR A 100 10.02 -5.70 12.74
CA THR A 100 11.25 -4.98 12.38
C THR A 100 12.31 -5.94 11.83
N ASP A 101 12.47 -7.09 12.49
CA ASP A 101 13.34 -8.19 12.06
C ASP A 101 12.46 -9.37 11.60
N PRO A 102 12.60 -9.86 10.35
CA PRO A 102 11.81 -10.96 9.85
C PRO A 102 12.02 -12.28 10.60
N SER A 103 13.20 -12.45 11.22
CA SER A 103 13.61 -13.71 11.88
C SER A 103 13.13 -13.79 13.33
N LYS A 104 12.62 -12.68 13.89
CA LYS A 104 12.23 -12.60 15.30
C LYS A 104 10.77 -12.22 15.40
N GLN A 105 10.09 -12.81 16.39
CA GLN A 105 8.69 -12.42 16.65
C GLN A 105 8.60 -10.99 17.22
N ASN A 106 9.63 -10.47 17.87
CA ASN A 106 9.71 -9.09 18.37
C ASN A 106 11.13 -8.54 18.11
N PRO A 107 11.30 -7.21 17.90
CA PRO A 107 10.32 -6.12 18.09
C PRO A 107 9.42 -5.87 16.87
N HIS A 108 8.34 -5.12 17.12
CA HIS A 108 7.40 -4.65 16.09
C HIS A 108 7.39 -3.11 16.04
N THR A 109 7.23 -2.58 14.83
CA THR A 109 6.94 -1.17 14.57
C THR A 109 5.46 -0.99 14.25
N LEU A 110 4.82 0.01 14.86
CA LEU A 110 3.44 0.37 14.55
C LEU A 110 3.39 1.25 13.30
N VAL A 111 2.61 0.85 12.31
CA VAL A 111 2.48 1.56 11.04
C VAL A 111 1.01 1.75 10.65
N ASP A 112 0.75 2.74 9.81
CA ASP A 112 -0.54 2.88 9.14
C ASP A 112 -0.68 1.78 8.07
N GLY A 113 -1.37 0.69 8.43
CA GLY A 113 -1.53 -0.46 7.55
C GLY A 113 -2.28 -0.16 6.25
N LYS A 114 -3.26 0.76 6.27
CA LYS A 114 -3.99 1.14 5.05
C LYS A 114 -3.07 1.89 4.10
N PHE A 115 -2.32 2.86 4.63
CA PHE A 115 -1.36 3.61 3.84
C PHE A 115 -0.28 2.69 3.24
N LEU A 116 0.28 1.78 4.05
CA LEU A 116 1.27 0.81 3.59
C LEU A 116 0.73 -0.07 2.45
N ALA A 117 -0.50 -0.60 2.59
CA ALA A 117 -1.12 -1.42 1.55
C ALA A 117 -1.31 -0.65 0.23
N LEU A 118 -1.84 0.58 0.30
CA LEU A 118 -2.02 1.43 -0.87
C LEU A 118 -0.68 1.77 -1.54
N GLN A 119 0.33 2.10 -0.73
CA GLN A 119 1.69 2.41 -1.20
C GLN A 119 2.33 1.22 -1.93
N LEU A 120 2.18 0.00 -1.41
CA LEU A 120 2.65 -1.24 -2.06
C LEU A 120 1.96 -1.49 -3.39
N ILE A 121 0.64 -1.30 -3.47
CA ILE A 121 -0.11 -1.50 -4.72
C ILE A 121 0.36 -0.50 -5.79
N VAL A 122 0.52 0.77 -5.41
CA VAL A 122 0.87 1.85 -6.34
C VAL A 122 2.33 1.76 -6.80
N ASN A 123 3.26 1.54 -5.87
CA ASN A 123 4.70 1.65 -6.13
C ASN A 123 5.45 0.32 -6.16
N GLY A 124 4.82 -0.78 -5.76
CA GLY A 124 5.47 -2.09 -5.62
C GLY A 124 6.44 -2.17 -4.44
N ARG A 125 6.53 -1.14 -3.58
CA ARG A 125 7.47 -1.06 -2.45
C ARG A 125 6.87 -0.34 -1.25
N ALA A 126 7.31 -0.68 -0.05
CA ALA A 126 6.76 -0.17 1.20
C ALA A 126 7.01 1.33 1.44
N GLY A 127 8.12 1.87 0.92
CA GLY A 127 8.54 3.26 1.13
C GLY A 127 9.86 3.35 1.91
N PRO A 128 10.41 4.56 2.06
CA PRO A 128 11.65 4.77 2.81
C PRO A 128 11.46 4.40 4.29
N GLY A 129 12.52 3.90 4.92
CA GLY A 129 12.52 3.55 6.35
C GLY A 129 11.80 2.26 6.71
N ILE A 130 11.15 1.59 5.74
CA ILE A 130 10.55 0.27 5.91
C ILE A 130 11.37 -0.75 5.12
N ARG A 131 11.69 -1.88 5.76
CA ARG A 131 12.35 -3.01 5.11
C ARG A 131 11.49 -3.58 3.98
N GLU A 132 12.11 -4.34 3.09
CA GLU A 132 11.37 -5.13 2.12
C GLU A 132 10.45 -6.14 2.83
N LEU A 133 9.22 -6.26 2.32
CA LEU A 133 8.19 -7.12 2.90
C LEU A 133 8.30 -8.50 2.28
N LEU A 134 8.32 -9.52 3.14
CA LEU A 134 8.33 -10.91 2.72
C LEU A 134 6.91 -11.39 2.42
N ASN A 135 6.78 -12.59 1.83
CA ASN A 135 5.48 -13.15 1.48
C ASN A 135 4.51 -13.23 2.66
N TRP A 136 5.00 -13.63 3.82
CA TRP A 136 4.21 -13.72 5.04
C TRP A 136 3.83 -12.34 5.61
N ASP A 137 4.62 -11.27 5.35
CA ASP A 137 4.24 -9.90 5.73
C ASP A 137 3.04 -9.45 4.89
N LEU A 138 3.08 -9.74 3.59
CA LEU A 138 2.00 -9.40 2.67
C LEU A 138 0.71 -10.15 3.02
N THR A 139 0.79 -11.45 3.35
CA THR A 139 -0.36 -12.21 3.83
C THR A 139 -0.93 -11.61 5.12
N ALA A 140 -0.09 -11.31 6.10
CA ALA A 140 -0.54 -10.69 7.35
C ALA A 140 -1.17 -9.30 7.12
N LEU A 141 -0.65 -8.54 6.16
CA LEU A 141 -1.19 -7.25 5.77
C LEU A 141 -2.55 -7.40 5.06
N ASP A 142 -2.70 -8.35 4.14
CA ASP A 142 -3.97 -8.64 3.46
C ASP A 142 -5.08 -9.04 4.47
N GLU A 143 -4.75 -9.93 5.41
CA GLU A 143 -5.64 -10.34 6.49
C GLU A 143 -6.04 -9.14 7.35
N TYR A 144 -5.09 -8.27 7.69
CA TYR A 144 -5.36 -7.04 8.42
C TYR A 144 -6.32 -6.11 7.66
N ILE A 145 -6.07 -5.86 6.35
CA ILE A 145 -6.95 -5.03 5.52
C ILE A 145 -8.37 -5.60 5.49
N HIS A 146 -8.49 -6.92 5.35
CA HIS A 146 -9.78 -7.60 5.35
C HIS A 146 -10.49 -7.49 6.70
N ARG A 147 -9.81 -7.84 7.80
CA ARG A 147 -10.34 -7.83 9.17
C ARG A 147 -10.80 -6.43 9.58
N CYS A 148 -10.03 -5.41 9.23
CA CYS A 148 -10.34 -4.01 9.52
C CYS A 148 -11.31 -3.37 8.51
N LYS A 149 -11.79 -4.12 7.50
CA LYS A 149 -12.73 -3.65 6.46
C LYS A 149 -12.24 -2.38 5.74
N LEU A 150 -10.94 -2.31 5.44
CA LEU A 150 -10.29 -1.12 4.89
C LEU A 150 -10.40 -0.99 3.36
N GLY A 151 -11.26 -1.81 2.74
CA GLY A 151 -11.53 -1.84 1.31
C GLY A 151 -10.88 -3.02 0.58
N PRO A 152 -10.94 -3.03 -0.76
CA PRO A 152 -10.42 -4.13 -1.58
C PRO A 152 -8.90 -4.03 -1.86
N PHE A 153 -8.17 -3.22 -1.10
CA PHE A 153 -6.77 -2.88 -1.38
C PHE A 153 -5.81 -3.88 -0.73
N ARG A 154 -5.76 -5.09 -1.30
CA ARG A 154 -4.90 -6.19 -0.84
C ARG A 154 -3.61 -6.28 -1.68
N PRO A 155 -2.43 -5.96 -1.12
CA PRO A 155 -1.15 -6.10 -1.83
C PRO A 155 -0.90 -7.48 -2.45
N GLY A 156 -1.37 -8.58 -1.84
CA GLY A 156 -1.21 -9.91 -2.41
C GLY A 156 -1.88 -10.06 -3.78
N VAL A 157 -3.05 -9.44 -3.97
CA VAL A 157 -3.76 -9.42 -5.27
C VAL A 157 -2.95 -8.64 -6.32
N ALA A 158 -2.40 -7.49 -5.95
CA ALA A 158 -1.59 -6.69 -6.88
C ALA A 158 -0.30 -7.42 -7.28
N ARG A 159 0.33 -8.14 -6.35
CA ARG A 159 1.49 -8.97 -6.64
C ARG A 159 1.14 -10.13 -7.56
N GLY A 160 0.06 -10.87 -7.28
CA GLY A 160 -0.39 -11.97 -8.14
C GLY A 160 -0.67 -11.51 -9.58
N LEU A 161 -1.34 -10.37 -9.75
CA LEU A 161 -1.55 -9.79 -11.09
C LEU A 161 -0.24 -9.38 -11.80
N ALA A 162 0.77 -8.93 -11.05
CA ALA A 162 2.07 -8.60 -11.61
C ALA A 162 2.86 -9.86 -12.01
N GLU A 163 2.77 -10.93 -11.22
CA GLU A 163 3.33 -12.26 -11.52
C GLU A 163 2.64 -12.86 -12.75
N GLU A 164 1.31 -12.89 -12.78
CA GLU A 164 0.52 -13.33 -13.95
C GLU A 164 0.92 -12.60 -15.23
N MET A 165 1.09 -11.28 -15.15
CA MET A 165 1.55 -10.48 -16.29
C MET A 165 2.95 -10.90 -16.75
N ALA A 166 3.87 -11.19 -15.81
CA ALA A 166 5.24 -11.59 -16.14
C ALA A 166 5.34 -13.02 -16.72
N THR A 167 4.44 -13.94 -16.29
CA THR A 167 4.48 -15.36 -16.68
C THR A 167 3.45 -15.74 -17.73
N ALA A 168 2.65 -14.79 -18.25
CA ALA A 168 1.56 -15.06 -19.18
C ALA A 168 2.08 -15.75 -20.47
N PRO A 169 1.49 -16.89 -20.89
CA PRO A 169 1.90 -17.60 -22.09
C PRO A 169 1.47 -16.92 -23.39
N ASN A 170 0.46 -16.04 -23.32
CA ASN A 170 -0.10 -15.37 -24.49
C ASN A 170 -0.36 -13.87 -24.22
N GLN A 171 -0.42 -13.10 -25.30
CA GLN A 171 -0.61 -11.64 -25.26
C GLN A 171 -1.95 -11.23 -24.65
N ALA A 172 -3.00 -12.04 -24.81
CA ALA A 172 -4.33 -11.74 -24.32
C ALA A 172 -4.40 -11.80 -22.78
N GLU A 173 -3.80 -12.82 -22.17
CA GLU A 173 -3.68 -12.96 -20.71
C GLU A 173 -2.80 -11.88 -20.12
N HIS A 174 -1.66 -11.58 -20.75
CA HIS A 174 -0.79 -10.47 -20.36
C HIS A 174 -1.58 -9.15 -20.34
N ALA A 175 -2.31 -8.85 -21.43
CA ALA A 175 -3.11 -7.63 -21.54
C ALA A 175 -4.24 -7.56 -20.49
N ARG A 176 -4.89 -8.69 -20.19
CA ARG A 176 -5.90 -8.78 -19.13
C ARG A 176 -5.31 -8.48 -17.75
N ALA A 177 -4.24 -9.15 -17.38
CA ALA A 177 -3.57 -8.96 -16.08
C ALA A 177 -3.06 -7.51 -15.92
N ALA A 178 -2.44 -6.97 -16.97
CA ALA A 178 -1.99 -5.58 -17.01
C ALA A 178 -3.15 -4.58 -16.80
N LYS A 179 -4.30 -4.80 -17.47
CA LYS A 179 -5.48 -3.94 -17.34
C LYS A 179 -6.07 -3.95 -15.92
N GLU A 180 -6.22 -5.13 -15.32
CA GLU A 180 -6.75 -5.24 -13.95
C GLU A 180 -5.75 -4.67 -12.92
N LEU A 181 -4.45 -4.89 -13.09
CA LEU A 181 -3.42 -4.28 -12.24
C LEU A 181 -3.44 -2.75 -12.34
N GLN A 182 -3.55 -2.20 -13.56
CA GLN A 182 -3.65 -0.77 -13.78
C GLN A 182 -4.89 -0.18 -13.12
N LYS A 183 -6.05 -0.84 -13.26
CA LYS A 183 -7.31 -0.43 -12.62
C LYS A 183 -7.19 -0.42 -11.09
N LEU A 184 -6.59 -1.46 -10.51
CA LEU A 184 -6.34 -1.53 -9.07
C LEU A 184 -5.40 -0.40 -8.60
N ARG A 185 -4.31 -0.15 -9.33
CA ARG A 185 -3.37 0.96 -9.08
C ARG A 185 -4.05 2.32 -9.15
N SER A 186 -4.88 2.58 -10.15
CA SER A 186 -5.60 3.85 -10.28
C SER A 186 -6.52 4.09 -9.09
N LYS A 187 -7.31 3.08 -8.67
CA LYS A 187 -8.15 3.17 -7.46
C LYS A 187 -7.32 3.42 -6.21
N ALA A 188 -6.20 2.71 -6.06
CA ALA A 188 -5.31 2.87 -4.90
C ALA A 188 -4.68 4.27 -4.83
N ARG A 189 -4.30 4.88 -5.97
CA ARG A 189 -3.81 6.27 -6.02
C ARG A 189 -4.87 7.26 -5.54
N SER A 190 -6.10 7.14 -6.03
CA SER A 190 -7.19 8.02 -5.61
C SER A 190 -7.46 7.90 -4.11
N GLU A 191 -7.48 6.68 -3.57
CA GLU A 191 -7.69 6.44 -2.14
C GLU A 191 -6.52 6.96 -1.29
N LEU A 192 -5.28 6.80 -1.76
CA LEU A 192 -4.09 7.33 -1.09
C LEU A 192 -4.14 8.86 -1.00
N GLY A 193 -4.58 9.53 -2.07
CA GLY A 193 -4.80 10.98 -2.08
C GLY A 193 -5.83 11.44 -1.05
N LYS A 194 -6.96 10.72 -0.92
CA LYS A 194 -7.97 10.99 0.12
C LYS A 194 -7.40 10.81 1.52
N LEU A 195 -6.66 9.73 1.75
CA LEU A 195 -6.10 9.41 3.06
C LEU A 195 -5.11 10.50 3.51
N ARG A 196 -4.25 10.99 2.61
CA ARG A 196 -3.33 12.11 2.89
C ARG A 196 -4.08 13.38 3.29
N ARG A 197 -5.10 13.78 2.53
CA ARG A 197 -5.94 14.95 2.87
C ARG A 197 -6.59 14.82 4.24
N ILE A 198 -7.09 13.62 4.59
CA ILE A 198 -7.66 13.37 5.91
C ILE A 198 -6.61 13.53 7.01
N GLN A 199 -5.41 12.99 6.81
CA GLN A 199 -4.31 13.10 7.76
C GLN A 199 -3.86 14.57 7.93
N GLU A 200 -3.71 15.31 6.84
CA GLU A 200 -3.38 16.74 6.84
C GLU A 200 -4.43 17.55 7.62
N ASN A 201 -5.72 17.39 7.28
CA ASN A 201 -6.80 18.09 7.98
C ASN A 201 -6.81 17.81 9.49
N ARG A 202 -6.54 16.56 9.91
CA ARG A 202 -6.46 16.20 11.34
C ARG A 202 -5.26 16.82 12.03
N LEU A 203 -4.13 16.95 11.34
CA LEU A 203 -2.96 17.63 11.88
C LEU A 203 -3.20 19.14 12.02
N ASP A 204 -3.90 19.75 11.08
CA ASP A 204 -4.22 21.18 11.14
C ASP A 204 -5.21 21.50 12.27
N GLN A 205 -6.19 20.63 12.52
CA GLN A 205 -7.10 20.74 13.67
C GLN A 205 -6.36 20.72 15.02
N LEU A 206 -5.20 20.07 15.11
CA LEU A 206 -4.38 20.07 16.33
C LEU A 206 -3.51 21.32 16.46
N ARG A 207 -3.26 22.03 15.36
CA ARG A 207 -2.46 23.25 15.33
C ARG A 207 -3.28 24.48 15.65
N THR A 208 -4.55 24.50 15.25
CA THR A 208 -5.49 25.53 15.65
C THR A 208 -5.79 25.35 17.13
N PRO A 209 -5.28 26.21 18.02
CA PRO A 209 -5.73 26.20 19.40
C PRO A 209 -7.19 26.58 19.34
N GLU A 210 -8.09 25.67 19.69
CA GLU A 210 -9.47 26.08 19.92
C GLU A 210 -9.43 27.03 21.12
N GLU A 211 -9.47 28.33 20.84
CA GLU A 211 -9.75 29.37 21.82
C GLU A 211 -11.01 28.92 22.58
N PRO A 212 -10.91 28.47 23.85
CA PRO A 212 -11.99 27.73 24.53
C PRO A 212 -13.26 28.55 24.85
N GLY A 213 -13.48 29.69 24.20
CA GLY A 213 -14.48 30.67 24.63
C GLY A 213 -15.28 31.38 23.53
N ALA A 214 -14.98 31.19 22.24
CA ALA A 214 -15.78 31.79 21.17
C ALA A 214 -16.99 30.89 20.89
N LEU A 215 -18.04 31.02 21.71
CA LEU A 215 -19.36 30.46 21.41
C LEU A 215 -19.72 30.85 19.97
N PRO A 216 -20.10 29.89 19.09
CA PRO A 216 -20.54 30.20 17.75
C PRO A 216 -21.73 31.14 17.88
N GLN A 217 -21.52 32.42 17.59
CA GLN A 217 -22.60 33.36 17.40
C GLN A 217 -23.43 32.77 16.27
N LYS A 218 -24.56 32.17 16.63
CA LYS A 218 -25.64 31.84 15.70
C LYS A 218 -26.10 33.18 15.16
N GLU A 219 -25.44 33.65 14.11
CA GLU A 219 -26.04 34.66 13.25
C GLU A 219 -27.29 34.01 12.67
N ASP A 220 -28.44 34.39 13.22
CA ASP A 220 -29.77 34.15 12.67
C ASP A 220 -29.77 34.74 11.25
N LYS A 221 -29.33 33.95 10.27
CA LYS A 221 -29.55 34.27 8.86
C LYS A 221 -31.02 34.02 8.57
N GLY A 222 -31.77 35.11 8.70
CA GLY A 222 -33.12 35.24 8.19
C GLY A 222 -33.22 34.62 6.80
N LYS A 223 -34.16 33.68 6.69
CA LYS A 223 -34.85 33.37 5.44
C LYS A 223 -35.25 34.70 4.82
N ASP A 224 -34.70 35.02 3.65
CA ASP A 224 -35.38 35.75 2.58
C ASP A 224 -34.41 35.92 1.41
N SER A 225 -34.71 35.21 0.32
CA SER A 225 -34.35 35.45 -1.10
C SER A 225 -34.15 34.08 -1.78
N ALA A 226 -35.19 33.58 -2.42
CA ALA A 226 -35.58 33.90 -3.79
C ALA A 226 -34.90 32.94 -4.79
N ILE A 227 -35.79 32.18 -5.42
CA ILE A 227 -35.58 31.20 -6.46
C ILE A 227 -34.88 31.88 -7.65
N ALA A 228 -33.62 31.55 -7.91
CA ALA A 228 -33.00 31.78 -9.21
C ALA A 228 -32.81 30.42 -9.88
N ALA A 229 -33.80 30.05 -10.68
CA ALA A 229 -33.67 29.01 -11.69
C ALA A 229 -32.63 29.45 -12.72
N GLY A 230 -31.68 28.58 -13.04
CA GLY A 230 -30.75 28.77 -14.14
C GLY A 230 -29.29 28.69 -13.73
N SER A 231 -28.74 27.48 -13.74
CA SER A 231 -27.30 27.32 -13.89
C SER A 231 -27.05 26.05 -14.69
N ALA A 232 -26.69 26.29 -15.94
CA ALA A 232 -26.34 25.28 -16.91
C ALA A 232 -25.23 24.38 -16.37
N PHE A 233 -25.46 23.08 -16.40
CA PHE A 233 -24.39 22.11 -16.34
C PHE A 233 -23.43 22.40 -17.49
N PRO A 234 -22.12 22.63 -17.24
CA PRO A 234 -21.15 22.71 -18.31
C PRO A 234 -21.14 21.36 -19.01
N GLN A 235 -21.51 21.39 -20.29
CA GLN A 235 -21.44 20.26 -21.19
C GLN A 235 -20.03 19.68 -21.20
N ASP A 236 -20.00 18.36 -21.32
CA ASP A 236 -18.83 17.52 -21.55
C ASP A 236 -17.81 18.20 -22.46
N VAL A 237 -16.72 18.66 -21.87
CA VAL A 237 -15.49 18.92 -22.63
C VAL A 237 -14.88 17.56 -22.94
N ASP A 238 -15.12 17.10 -24.16
CA ASP A 238 -14.35 16.02 -24.79
C ASP A 238 -12.87 16.42 -24.76
N ILE A 239 -12.14 15.90 -23.77
CA ILE A 239 -10.69 15.99 -23.73
C ILE A 239 -10.17 14.91 -24.70
N PRO A 240 -9.64 15.27 -25.88
CA PRO A 240 -9.13 14.29 -26.83
C PRO A 240 -7.97 13.52 -26.17
N ALA A 241 -8.06 12.18 -26.20
CA ALA A 241 -7.08 11.26 -25.63
C ALA A 241 -5.67 11.32 -26.29
N SER A 242 -5.41 12.30 -27.17
CA SER A 242 -4.20 12.41 -27.97
C SER A 242 -3.09 13.29 -27.37
N GLN A 243 -3.28 13.92 -26.20
CA GLN A 243 -2.32 14.91 -25.68
C GLN A 243 -1.45 14.51 -24.48
N PHE A 244 -1.51 13.27 -23.96
CA PHE A 244 -0.76 12.92 -22.73
C PHE A 244 0.36 11.89 -22.83
N PHE A 245 0.74 11.44 -24.03
CA PHE A 245 1.94 10.62 -24.21
C PHE A 245 2.80 11.16 -25.33
N GLY A 246 3.68 12.10 -24.98
CA GLY A 246 4.94 12.21 -25.72
C GLY A 246 5.71 10.89 -25.57
N PRO A 247 6.46 10.44 -26.59
CA PRO A 247 7.28 9.24 -26.49
C PRO A 247 8.24 9.42 -25.31
N LEU A 248 8.08 8.56 -24.30
CA LEU A 248 9.05 8.43 -23.22
C LEU A 248 10.32 7.90 -23.86
N GLN A 249 11.22 8.79 -24.29
CA GLN A 249 12.56 8.40 -24.68
C GLN A 249 13.28 7.93 -23.42
N VAL A 250 13.11 6.66 -23.11
CA VAL A 250 13.91 5.97 -22.09
C VAL A 250 15.31 5.87 -22.69
N LYS A 251 16.16 6.85 -22.37
CA LYS A 251 17.60 6.74 -22.61
C LYS A 251 18.06 5.45 -21.94
N GLY A 252 18.68 4.58 -22.74
CA GLY A 252 19.03 3.21 -22.39
C GLY A 252 19.65 3.11 -21.00
N VAL A 253 18.90 2.49 -20.09
CA VAL A 253 19.46 1.96 -18.86
C VAL A 253 19.79 0.51 -19.19
N GLU A 254 21.08 0.25 -19.34
CA GLU A 254 21.63 -1.08 -19.54
C GLU A 254 21.31 -1.92 -18.29
N LEU A 255 20.25 -2.74 -18.37
CA LEU A 255 19.88 -3.70 -17.34
C LEU A 255 20.94 -4.81 -17.33
N LYS A 256 22.00 -4.60 -16.53
CA LYS A 256 22.90 -5.69 -16.16
C LYS A 256 22.09 -6.73 -15.41
N ARG A 257 21.86 -7.85 -16.08
CA ARG A 257 21.23 -9.07 -15.58
C ARG A 257 22.04 -9.55 -14.37
N ILE A 258 21.55 -9.27 -13.16
CA ILE A 258 22.07 -9.89 -11.95
C ILE A 258 21.50 -11.31 -11.95
N TYR A 259 22.34 -12.29 -12.30
CA TYR A 259 22.05 -13.69 -12.03
C TYR A 259 22.27 -13.90 -10.52
N LEU A 260 21.18 -14.20 -9.81
CA LEU A 260 21.21 -14.82 -8.49
C LEU A 260 21.35 -16.32 -8.64
#